data_AF-A0A356X0Z2-F1
#
_entry.id   AF-A0A356X0Z2-F1
#
_cell.length_a   1.000
_cell.length_b   1.000
_cell.length_c   1.000
_cell.angle_alpha   90.00
_cell.angle_beta   90.00
_cell.angle_gamma   90.00
#
_symmetry.space_group_name_H-M   'P 1'
#
loop_
_entity.id
_entity.type
_entity.pdbx_description
1 polymer ?
#
loop_
_entity_poly.entity_id
_entity_poly.type
_entity_poly.pdbx_seq_one_letter_code
_entity_poly.pdbx_strand_id
1 'polypeptide(L)'
;MQNKIALYGAGNVGATTAHWLAQKELGDLALFDIYEQIAKGKALDFMQSGPAAGFDAKITGSNDPEIIADANIVVVSAGVPRRKDPETGKYPGRDELIKINQV
;
A
#
# COMPACT_ATOMS: atom_id res chain seq x y z
N MET A 1 -14.75 15.00 -9.54
CA MET A 1 -13.46 14.33 -9.27
C MET A 1 -13.74 13.24 -8.24
N GLN A 2 -13.35 12.00 -8.50
CA GLN A 2 -13.31 11.00 -7.44
C GLN A 2 -12.22 11.38 -6.42
N ASN A 3 -12.38 11.01 -5.15
CA ASN A 3 -11.35 11.25 -4.13
C ASN A 3 -10.07 10.49 -4.52
N LYS A 4 -8.90 11.04 -4.22
CA LYS A 4 -7.61 10.35 -4.40
C LYS A 4 -7.12 9.82 -3.06
N ILE A 5 -6.85 8.52 -2.97
CA ILE A 5 -6.33 7.87 -1.77
C ILE A 5 -4.95 7.29 -2.07
N ALA A 6 -3.94 7.76 -1.35
CA ALA A 6 -2.58 7.26 -1.44
C ALA A 6 -2.33 6.15 -0.42
N LEU A 7 -1.69 5.07 -0.87
CA LEU A 7 -1.19 3.98 -0.05
C LEU A 7 0.33 4.12 -0.04
N TYR A 8 0.88 4.68 1.04
CA TYR A 8 2.33 4.76 1.25
C TYR A 8 2.80 3.43 1.84
N GLY A 9 3.22 2.53 0.98
CA GLY A 9 3.52 1.12 1.24
C GLY A 9 2.52 0.21 0.51
N ALA A 10 3.03 -0.58 -0.44
CA ALA A 10 2.29 -1.58 -1.21
C ALA A 10 2.51 -3.01 -0.68
N GLY A 11 2.85 -3.14 0.62
CA GLY A 11 2.92 -4.42 1.33
C GLY A 11 1.56 -5.11 1.46
N ASN A 12 1.45 -6.12 2.33
CA ASN A 12 0.18 -6.86 2.48
C ASN A 12 -0.96 -5.97 2.97
N VAL A 13 -0.70 -5.14 3.99
CA VAL A 13 -1.72 -4.23 4.55
C VAL A 13 -2.15 -3.18 3.52
N GLY A 14 -1.21 -2.51 2.86
CA GLY A 14 -1.52 -1.51 1.83
C GLY A 14 -2.31 -2.10 0.66
N ALA A 15 -1.96 -3.30 0.22
CA ALA A 15 -2.67 -4.01 -0.85
C ALA A 15 -4.10 -4.41 -0.46
N THR A 16 -4.28 -5.00 0.71
CA THR A 16 -5.63 -5.34 1.21
C THR A 16 -6.47 -4.09 1.43
N THR A 17 -5.86 -3.00 1.91
CA THR A 17 -6.55 -1.71 2.02
C THR A 17 -7.00 -1.23 0.64
N ALA A 18 -6.10 -1.20 -0.35
CA ALA A 18 -6.43 -0.80 -1.72
C ALA A 18 -7.57 -1.65 -2.31
N HIS A 19 -7.54 -2.97 -2.11
CA HIS A 19 -8.60 -3.86 -2.56
C HIS A 19 -9.98 -3.48 -2.00
N TRP A 20 -10.08 -3.25 -0.69
CA TRP A 20 -11.34 -2.86 -0.06
C TRP A 20 -11.80 -1.45 -0.42
N LEU A 21 -10.86 -0.51 -0.61
CA LEU A 21 -11.18 0.84 -1.08
C LEU A 21 -11.74 0.81 -2.51
N ALA A 22 -11.14 0.01 -3.39
CA ALA A 22 -11.60 -0.18 -4.76
C ALA A 22 -12.98 -0.85 -4.78
N GLN A 23 -13.17 -1.95 -4.04
CA GLN A 23 -14.46 -2.64 -3.89
C GLN A 23 -15.60 -1.76 -3.39
N LYS A 24 -15.28 -0.73 -2.61
CA LYS A 24 -16.26 0.23 -2.07
C LYS A 24 -16.36 1.51 -2.90
N GLU A 25 -15.63 1.59 -4.01
CA GLU A 25 -15.60 2.75 -4.92
C GLU A 25 -15.33 4.07 -4.18
N LEU A 26 -14.43 4.03 -3.19
CA LEU A 26 -14.16 5.18 -2.32
C LEU A 26 -13.23 6.22 -2.95
N GLY A 27 -12.62 5.89 -4.08
CA GLY A 27 -11.78 6.80 -4.85
C GLY A 27 -10.74 6.11 -5.72
N ASP A 28 -10.03 6.92 -6.49
CA ASP A 28 -8.85 6.51 -7.24
C ASP A 28 -7.68 6.28 -6.29
N LEU A 29 -6.90 5.25 -6.56
CA LEU A 29 -5.87 4.75 -5.67
C LEU A 29 -4.47 4.93 -6.26
N ALA A 30 -3.55 5.39 -5.42
CA ALA A 30 -2.12 5.49 -5.74
C ALA A 30 -1.31 4.63 -4.78
N LEU A 31 -0.74 3.53 -5.26
CA LEU A 31 0.13 2.64 -4.50
C LEU A 31 1.58 3.07 -4.69
N PHE A 32 2.16 3.68 -3.65
CA PHE A 32 3.57 4.03 -3.62
C PHE A 32 4.33 2.98 -2.83
N ASP A 33 5.45 2.49 -3.38
CA ASP A 33 6.41 1.67 -2.64
C ASP A 33 7.81 1.86 -3.19
N ILE A 34 8.82 1.79 -2.32
CA ILE A 34 10.23 1.85 -2.74
C ILE A 34 10.59 0.68 -3.67
N TYR A 35 9.88 -0.45 -3.53
CA TYR A 35 9.97 -1.58 -4.44
C TYR A 35 8.94 -1.44 -5.58
N GLU A 36 9.29 -0.63 -6.59
CA GLU A 36 8.41 -0.23 -7.70
C GLU A 36 7.60 -1.39 -8.31
N GLN A 37 8.25 -2.53 -8.55
CA GLN A 37 7.63 -3.67 -9.21
C GLN A 37 6.49 -4.29 -8.39
N ILE A 38 6.56 -4.20 -7.05
CA ILE A 38 5.48 -4.64 -6.16
C ILE A 38 4.28 -3.72 -6.32
N ALA A 39 4.49 -2.40 -6.28
CA ALA A 39 3.43 -1.42 -6.44
C ALA A 39 2.75 -1.55 -7.81
N LYS A 40 3.54 -1.60 -8.89
CA LYS A 40 3.04 -1.78 -10.26
C LYS A 40 2.30 -3.10 -10.46
N GLY A 41 2.87 -4.20 -9.98
CA GLY A 41 2.28 -5.53 -10.11
C GLY A 41 0.91 -5.61 -9.42
N LYS A 42 0.80 -5.07 -8.21
CA LYS A 42 -0.48 -5.04 -7.47
C LYS A 42 -1.52 -4.12 -8.10
N ALA A 43 -1.10 -2.94 -8.57
CA ALA A 43 -2.00 -2.05 -9.30
C ALA A 43 -2.55 -2.73 -10.56
N LEU A 44 -1.70 -3.41 -11.33
CA LEU A 44 -2.12 -4.17 -12.51
C LEU A 44 -3.10 -5.29 -12.16
N ASP A 45 -2.78 -6.09 -11.13
CA ASP A 45 -3.64 -7.18 -10.64
C ASP A 45 -5.04 -6.67 -10.26
N PHE A 46 -5.11 -5.56 -9.50
CA PHE A 46 -6.39 -4.96 -9.14
C PHE A 46 -7.15 -4.44 -10.36
N MET A 47 -6.51 -3.71 -11.27
CA MET A 47 -7.15 -3.22 -12.49
C MET A 47 -7.68 -4.37 -13.37
N GLN A 48 -6.98 -5.50 -13.43
CA GLN A 48 -7.43 -6.70 -14.15
C GLN A 48 -8.58 -7.40 -13.43
N SER A 49 -8.62 -7.38 -12.10
CA SER A 49 -9.73 -7.92 -11.31
C SER A 49 -11.00 -7.07 -11.39
N GLY A 50 -10.87 -5.76 -11.66
CA GLY A 50 -11.96 -4.78 -11.64
C GLY A 50 -13.24 -5.21 -12.38
N PRO A 51 -13.15 -5.61 -13.67
CA PRO A 51 -14.33 -6.06 -14.42
C PRO A 51 -15.03 -7.27 -13.81
N ALA A 52 -14.29 -8.21 -13.24
CA ALA A 52 -14.86 -9.39 -12.59
C ALA A 52 -15.42 -9.06 -11.20
N ALA A 53 -14.78 -8.12 -10.50
CA ALA A 53 -15.08 -7.76 -9.13
C ALA A 53 -16.09 -6.59 -9.01
N GLY A 54 -16.47 -5.97 -10.14
CA GLY A 54 -17.58 -5.02 -10.25
C GLY A 54 -17.31 -3.61 -9.72
N PHE A 55 -16.06 -3.13 -9.76
CA PHE A 55 -15.72 -1.77 -9.32
C PHE A 55 -15.17 -0.90 -10.45
N ASP A 56 -15.43 0.41 -10.38
CA ASP A 56 -14.85 1.43 -11.27
C ASP A 56 -13.94 2.40 -10.49
N ALA A 57 -12.67 2.02 -10.35
CA ALA A 57 -11.64 2.82 -9.69
C ALA A 57 -10.35 2.76 -10.50
N LYS A 58 -9.66 3.90 -10.66
CA LYS A 58 -8.33 3.94 -11.25
C LYS A 58 -7.29 3.61 -10.18
N ILE A 59 -6.45 2.63 -10.45
CA ILE A 59 -5.40 2.19 -9.53
C ILE A 59 -4.05 2.30 -10.22
N THR A 60 -3.16 3.14 -9.68
CA THR A 60 -1.81 3.38 -10.21
C THR A 60 -0.77 2.92 -9.20
N GLY A 61 0.30 2.28 -9.66
CA GLY A 61 1.43 1.86 -8.82
C GLY A 61 2.75 2.42 -9.34
N SER A 62 3.59 2.97 -8.46
CA SER A 62 4.93 3.48 -8.81
C SER A 62 5.82 3.60 -7.57
N ASN A 63 7.11 3.85 -7.77
CA ASN A 63 8.04 4.36 -6.75
C ASN A 63 8.30 5.87 -6.90
N ASP A 64 7.60 6.53 -7.82
CA ASP A 64 7.64 7.98 -8.00
C ASP A 64 6.70 8.66 -6.97
N PRO A 65 7.19 9.51 -6.06
CA PRO A 65 6.35 10.19 -5.08
C PRO A 65 5.31 11.13 -5.71
N GLU A 66 5.47 11.55 -6.96
CA GLU A 66 4.47 12.39 -7.64
C GLU A 66 3.11 11.69 -7.77
N ILE A 67 3.07 10.35 -7.78
CA ILE A 67 1.78 9.63 -7.88
C ILE A 67 0.89 9.86 -6.65
N ILE A 68 1.46 10.22 -5.50
CA ILE A 68 0.71 10.46 -4.25
C ILE A 68 0.45 11.93 -3.98
N ALA A 69 0.91 12.84 -4.84
CA ALA A 69 0.63 14.27 -4.75
C ALA A 69 -0.88 14.55 -4.72
N ASP A 70 -1.31 15.56 -3.97
CA ASP A 70 -2.71 16.01 -3.85
C ASP A 70 -3.70 14.93 -3.39
N ALA A 71 -3.23 13.83 -2.79
CA ALA A 71 -4.10 12.82 -2.21
C ALA A 71 -4.92 13.42 -1.04
N ASN A 72 -6.23 13.17 -1.04
CA ASN A 72 -7.12 13.61 0.04
C ASN A 72 -6.88 12.80 1.33
N ILE A 73 -6.49 11.54 1.17
CA ILE A 73 -6.18 10.61 2.26
C ILE A 73 -4.87 9.91 1.94
N VAL A 74 -3.99 9.79 2.94
CA VAL A 74 -2.78 8.99 2.87
C VAL A 74 -2.84 7.91 3.94
N VAL A 75 -2.80 6.65 3.53
CA VAL A 75 -2.66 5.49 4.42
C VAL A 75 -1.21 5.06 4.43
N VAL A 76 -0.57 5.18 5.59
CA VAL A 76 0.84 4.79 5.77
C VAL A 76 0.91 3.36 6.31
N SER A 77 1.46 2.46 5.51
CA SER A 77 1.75 1.07 5.90
C SER A 77 3.19 0.65 5.59
N ALA A 78 4.00 1.56 5.06
CA ALA A 78 5.42 1.36 4.86
C ALA A 78 6.12 1.13 6.20
N GLY A 79 7.10 0.24 6.18
CA GLY A 79 7.86 -0.14 7.36
C GLY A 79 8.27 -1.60 7.29
N VAL A 80 9.27 -1.93 8.10
CA VAL A 80 9.76 -3.29 8.23
C VAL A 80 8.77 -4.08 9.11
N PRO A 81 8.32 -5.27 8.67
CA PRO A 81 7.51 -6.13 9.51
C PRO A 81 8.37 -6.75 10.62
N ARG A 82 7.72 -7.20 11.71
CA ARG A 82 8.42 -7.98 12.74
C ARG A 82 8.96 -9.27 12.12
N ARG A 83 10.28 -9.44 12.15
CA ARG A 83 10.97 -10.66 11.74
C ARG A 83 11.51 -11.37 12.97
N LYS A 84 11.56 -12.70 12.92
CA LYS A 84 12.17 -13.50 13.97
C LYS A 84 13.67 -13.23 13.96
N ASP A 85 14.22 -12.89 15.12
CA ASP A 85 15.66 -12.76 15.29
C ASP A 85 16.33 -14.11 14.98
N PRO A 86 17.28 -14.18 14.05
CA PRO A 86 17.91 -15.44 13.65
C PRO A 86 18.69 -16.14 14.77
N GLU A 87 19.18 -15.40 15.76
CA GLU A 87 20.03 -15.91 16.83
C GLU A 87 19.20 -16.24 18.09
N THR A 88 18.36 -15.30 18.53
CA THR A 88 17.57 -15.45 19.77
C THR A 88 16.22 -16.12 19.54
N GLY A 89 15.77 -16.18 18.28
CA GLY A 89 14.48 -16.75 17.90
C GLY A 89 13.27 -15.95 18.39
N LYS A 90 13.46 -14.77 18.95
CA LYS A 90 12.38 -13.92 19.46
C LYS A 90 11.89 -12.96 18.39
N TYR A 91 10.64 -12.52 18.50
CA TYR A 91 10.12 -11.41 17.71
C TYR A 91 10.33 -10.11 18.46
N PRO A 92 10.68 -9.01 17.75
CA PRO A 92 10.85 -7.73 18.41
C PRO A 92 9.53 -7.20 18.95
N GLY A 93 9.63 -6.47 20.07
CA GLY A 93 8.52 -5.71 20.64
C GLY A 93 8.11 -4.54 19.74
N ARG A 94 7.00 -3.87 20.07
CA ARG A 94 6.59 -2.65 19.35
C ARG A 94 7.62 -1.54 19.51
N ASP A 95 8.16 -1.36 20.71
CA ASP A 95 9.16 -0.31 21.00
C ASP A 95 10.46 -0.49 20.20
N GLU A 96 10.85 -1.73 19.94
CA GLU A 96 11.99 -2.06 19.09
C GLU A 96 11.68 -1.79 17.62
N LEU A 97 10.48 -2.13 17.17
CA LEU A 97 10.04 -1.88 15.80
C LEU A 97 9.94 -0.38 15.48
N ILE A 98 9.53 0.41 16.46
CA ILE A 98 9.48 1.88 16.36
C ILE A 98 10.85 2.43 15.96
N LYS A 99 11.95 1.95 16.58
CA LYS A 99 13.32 2.41 16.26
C LYS A 99 13.73 2.14 14.80
N ILE A 100 13.13 1.14 14.16
CA ILE A 100 13.44 0.74 12.77
C ILE A 100 12.59 1.55 11.79
N ASN A 101 11.34 1.87 12.15
CA ASN A 101 10.35 2.45 11.26
C ASN A 101 10.14 3.97 11.45
N GLN A 102 10.86 4.62 12.37
CA GLN A 102 10.76 6.07 12.66
C GLN A 102 11.65 6.97 11.79
N VAL A 103 12.22 6.45 10.70
CA VAL A 103 13.11 7.25 9.83
C VAL A 103 12.31 8.10 8.85
#